data_AF-A0A3A5VX48-F1
#
_entry.id   AF-A0A3A5VX48-F1
#
_cell.length_a   1.000
_cell.length_b   1.000
_cell.length_c   1.000
_cell.angle_alpha   90.00
_cell.angle_beta   90.00
_cell.angle_gamma   90.00
#
_symmetry.space_group_name_H-M   'P 1'
#
loop_
_entity.id
_entity.type
_entity.pdbx_description
1 polymer ?
#
loop_
_entity_poly.entity_id
_entity_poly.type
_entity_poly.pdbx_seq_one_letter_code
_entity_poly.pdbx_strand_id
1 'polypeptide(L)'
;RKEYLRNLVSDYPVITIKQLLRLSGTPFKPEELKAVLNEFEDDGTLVKGFLIENLHEVCWGRKELLESAKSINPIRDFVLPPTDPIAPYFGDVLKEKFGFGSAYLVFKNAEPVAAFKANTRNKTIDVTDYEGSEKGWRVVKEFAWEHQMPLKTELRIGGKKMQ
;
A
#
# COMPACT_ATOMS: atom_id res chain seq x y z
N ARG A 1 -11.42 7.82 21.70
CA ARG A 1 -11.99 7.29 20.43
C ARG A 1 -11.74 8.26 19.28
N LYS A 2 -12.31 9.47 19.34
CA LYS A 2 -12.04 10.52 18.35
C LYS A 2 -10.56 10.91 18.23
N GLU A 3 -9.87 11.09 19.36
CA GLU A 3 -8.42 11.34 19.36
C GLU A 3 -7.61 10.23 18.69
N TYR A 4 -8.04 8.97 18.86
CA TYR A 4 -7.42 7.84 18.17
C TYR A 4 -7.60 7.93 16.65
N LEU A 5 -8.80 8.28 16.18
CA LEU A 5 -9.05 8.50 14.75
C LEU A 5 -8.30 9.72 14.20
N ARG A 6 -8.14 10.78 15.01
CA ARG A 6 -7.31 11.94 14.66
C ARG A 6 -5.86 11.54 14.44
N ASN A 7 -5.29 10.80 15.38
CA ASN A 7 -3.91 10.31 15.27
C ASN A 7 -3.77 9.38 14.07
N LEU A 8 -4.71 8.44 13.90
CA LEU A 8 -4.71 7.50 12.78
C LEU A 8 -4.72 8.22 11.44
N VAL A 9 -5.60 9.22 11.23
CA VAL A 9 -5.65 9.97 9.97
C VAL A 9 -4.40 10.84 9.78
N SER A 10 -3.81 11.34 10.87
CA SER A 10 -2.60 12.17 10.82
C SER A 10 -1.37 11.40 10.32
N ASP A 11 -1.34 10.08 10.49
CA ASP A 11 -0.26 9.20 10.04
C ASP A 11 -0.24 8.97 8.52
N TYR A 12 -1.33 9.31 7.79
CA TYR A 12 -1.44 9.10 6.35
C TYR A 12 -1.59 10.42 5.58
N PRO A 13 -0.93 10.56 4.40
CA PRO A 13 -1.01 11.80 3.62
C PRO A 13 -2.38 12.00 2.98
N VAL A 14 -3.00 10.92 2.51
CA VAL A 14 -4.33 10.89 1.88
C VAL A 14 -5.02 9.60 2.32
N ILE A 15 -6.31 9.66 2.63
CA ILE A 15 -7.08 8.48 3.04
C ILE A 15 -8.49 8.52 2.46
N THR A 16 -9.00 7.37 2.03
CA THR A 16 -10.42 7.19 1.72
C THR A 16 -11.18 6.70 2.93
N ILE A 17 -12.51 6.84 2.92
CA ILE A 17 -13.35 6.26 3.99
C ILE A 17 -13.20 4.73 4.10
N LYS A 18 -13.00 4.04 2.98
CA LYS A 18 -12.80 2.58 2.94
C LYS A 18 -11.50 2.20 3.63
N GLN A 19 -10.41 2.92 3.34
CA GLN A 19 -9.12 2.72 4.00
C GLN A 19 -9.22 3.02 5.50
N LEU A 20 -9.88 4.12 5.89
CA LEU A 20 -10.06 4.45 7.30
C LEU A 20 -10.86 3.38 8.05
N LEU A 21 -11.92 2.82 7.44
CA LEU A 21 -12.69 1.73 8.03
C LEU A 21 -11.83 0.48 8.24
N ARG A 22 -10.98 0.14 7.27
CA ARG A 22 -10.06 -1.00 7.38
C ARG A 22 -9.01 -0.78 8.47
N LEU A 23 -8.44 0.42 8.56
CA LEU A 23 -7.37 0.76 9.49
C LEU A 23 -7.85 0.93 10.93
N SER A 24 -9.05 1.51 11.13
CA SER A 24 -9.62 1.73 12.46
C SER A 24 -10.21 0.47 13.10
N GLY A 25 -10.47 -0.57 12.29
CA GLY A 25 -10.92 -1.89 12.75
C GLY A 25 -12.44 -1.99 12.94
N THR A 26 -12.87 -3.11 13.52
CA THR A 26 -14.30 -3.46 13.69
C THR A 26 -15.15 -2.61 14.65
N PRO A 27 -14.62 -1.83 15.62
CA PRO A 27 -15.48 -1.15 16.58
C PRO A 27 -16.11 0.14 16.04
N PHE A 28 -15.74 0.61 14.84
CA PHE A 28 -16.20 1.88 14.28
C PHE A 28 -17.23 1.67 13.16
N LYS A 29 -18.32 2.43 13.23
CA LYS A 29 -19.33 2.46 12.17
C LYS A 29 -18.95 3.49 11.09
N PRO A 30 -19.31 3.27 9.81
CA PRO A 30 -19.03 4.22 8.74
C PRO A 30 -19.54 5.64 9.02
N GLU A 31 -20.67 5.79 9.70
CA GLU A 31 -21.26 7.08 10.04
C GLU A 31 -20.39 7.85 11.05
N GLU A 32 -19.83 7.15 12.04
CA GLU A 32 -18.92 7.73 13.04
C GLU A 32 -17.63 8.22 12.37
N LEU A 33 -17.07 7.43 11.46
CA LEU A 33 -15.87 7.82 10.69
C LEU A 33 -16.13 9.04 9.81
N LYS A 34 -17.30 9.10 9.14
CA LYS A 34 -17.69 10.28 8.34
C LYS A 34 -17.82 11.53 9.19
N ALA A 35 -18.46 11.44 10.35
CA ALA A 35 -18.62 12.58 11.25
C ALA A 35 -17.26 13.14 11.67
N VAL A 36 -16.30 12.27 12.00
CA VAL A 36 -14.94 12.66 12.37
C VAL A 36 -14.19 13.29 11.19
N LEU A 37 -14.29 12.72 9.98
CA LEU A 37 -13.66 13.28 8.79
C LEU A 37 -14.22 14.66 8.42
N ASN A 38 -15.54 14.86 8.55
CA ASN A 38 -16.17 16.17 8.30
C ASN A 38 -15.71 17.20 9.34
N GLU A 39 -15.58 16.82 10.61
CA GLU A 39 -15.08 17.75 11.62
C GLU A 39 -13.62 18.17 11.35
N PHE A 40 -12.79 17.26 10.87
CA PHE A 40 -11.41 17.57 10.46
C PHE A 40 -11.34 18.39 9.17
N GLU A 41 -12.39 18.35 8.35
CA GLU A 41 -12.56 19.27 7.22
C GLU A 41 -12.95 20.67 7.72
N ASP A 42 -13.89 20.75 8.66
CA ASP A 42 -14.37 22.02 9.25
C ASP A 42 -13.27 22.76 10.04
N ASP A 43 -12.40 22.03 10.75
CA ASP A 43 -11.28 22.60 11.50
C ASP A 43 -10.02 22.87 10.64
N GLY A 44 -10.08 22.54 9.34
CA GLY A 44 -9.02 22.77 8.37
C GLY A 44 -7.84 21.79 8.42
N THR A 45 -7.89 20.76 9.28
CA THR A 45 -6.86 19.71 9.35
C THR A 45 -6.75 18.93 8.04
N LEU A 46 -7.88 18.66 7.38
CA LEU A 46 -7.97 17.89 6.15
C LEU A 46 -8.65 18.67 5.04
N VAL A 47 -8.22 18.39 3.81
CA VAL A 47 -8.92 18.82 2.59
C VAL A 47 -9.59 17.64 1.94
N LYS A 48 -10.83 17.83 1.48
CA LYS A 48 -11.62 16.80 0.81
C LYS A 48 -11.61 17.03 -0.71
N GLY A 49 -11.47 15.96 -1.48
CA GLY A 49 -11.53 16.03 -2.93
C GLY A 49 -11.13 14.75 -3.65
N PHE A 50 -10.94 14.86 -4.97
CA PHE A 50 -10.32 13.81 -5.78
C PHE A 50 -8.82 14.08 -5.83
N LEU A 51 -8.10 13.54 -4.85
CA LEU A 51 -6.72 13.92 -4.56
C LEU A 51 -5.68 13.00 -5.22
N ILE A 52 -6.11 11.87 -5.79
CA ILE A 52 -5.24 10.87 -6.38
C ILE A 52 -5.66 10.66 -7.84
N GLU A 53 -4.69 10.75 -8.76
CA GLU A 53 -4.93 10.51 -10.18
C GLU A 53 -5.44 9.09 -10.42
N ASN A 54 -6.48 8.95 -11.25
CA ASN A 54 -7.14 7.68 -11.58
C ASN A 54 -7.85 6.97 -10.41
N LEU A 55 -7.90 7.59 -9.22
CA LEU A 55 -8.78 7.15 -8.13
C LEU A 55 -10.08 7.95 -8.19
N HIS A 56 -11.15 7.32 -8.67
CA HIS A 56 -12.48 7.94 -8.78
C HIS A 56 -13.25 7.91 -7.45
N GLU A 57 -12.57 8.18 -6.33
CA GLU A 57 -13.14 8.17 -4.99
C GLU A 57 -12.81 9.46 -4.24
N VAL A 58 -13.74 9.87 -3.35
CA VAL A 58 -13.51 11.01 -2.47
C VAL A 58 -12.47 10.65 -1.41
N CYS A 59 -11.45 11.49 -1.32
CA CYS A 59 -10.33 11.37 -0.42
C CYS A 59 -10.30 12.54 0.57
N TRP A 60 -9.72 12.31 1.73
CA TRP A 60 -9.31 13.34 2.68
C TRP A 60 -7.80 13.34 2.76
N GLY A 61 -7.18 14.48 2.53
CA GLY A 61 -5.72 14.61 2.54
C GLY A 61 -5.25 15.72 3.44
N ARG A 62 -4.01 15.61 3.91
CA ARG A 62 -3.37 16.64 4.73
C ARG A 62 -2.87 17.76 3.81
N LYS A 63 -3.46 18.95 3.95
CA LYS A 63 -3.18 20.10 3.07
C LYS A 63 -1.68 20.39 2.94
N GLU A 64 -0.97 20.47 4.07
CA GLU A 64 0.47 20.77 4.12
C GLU A 64 1.31 19.72 3.37
N LEU A 65 0.95 18.45 3.46
CA LEU A 65 1.66 17.37 2.77
C LEU A 65 1.38 17.38 1.27
N LEU A 66 0.16 17.72 0.85
CA LEU A 66 -0.18 17.86 -0.56
C LEU A 66 0.54 19.03 -1.22
N GLU A 67 0.66 20.16 -0.51
CA GLU A 67 1.38 21.34 -0.99
C GLU A 67 2.89 21.10 -1.10
N SER A 68 3.46 20.34 -0.15
CA SER A 68 4.88 19.96 -0.14
C SER A 68 5.20 18.69 -0.95
N ALA A 69 4.22 17.96 -1.46
CA ALA A 69 4.44 16.69 -2.17
C ALA A 69 5.42 16.80 -3.34
N LYS A 70 5.42 17.95 -4.04
CA LYS A 70 6.30 18.21 -5.19
C LYS A 70 7.79 18.27 -4.84
N SER A 71 8.14 18.51 -3.57
CA SER A 71 9.53 18.57 -3.11
C SER A 71 10.01 17.26 -2.47
N ILE A 72 9.15 16.25 -2.37
CA ILE A 72 9.51 14.95 -1.80
C ILE A 72 10.31 14.17 -2.84
N ASN A 73 11.52 13.73 -2.45
CA ASN A 73 12.33 12.88 -3.29
C ASN A 73 11.60 11.55 -3.56
N PRO A 74 11.65 11.01 -4.80
CA PRO A 74 11.09 9.71 -5.10
C PRO A 74 11.65 8.63 -4.17
N ILE A 75 10.77 7.78 -3.65
CA ILE A 75 11.19 6.61 -2.89
C ILE A 75 11.91 5.60 -3.81
N ARG A 76 12.93 4.94 -3.28
CA ARG A 76 13.61 3.84 -3.98
C ARG A 76 12.64 2.70 -4.28
N ASP A 77 12.99 1.84 -5.24
CA ASP A 77 12.27 0.60 -5.49
C ASP A 77 12.31 -0.30 -4.24
N PHE A 78 11.19 -0.89 -3.84
CA PHE A 78 11.11 -1.70 -2.61
C PHE A 78 10.00 -2.75 -2.66
N VAL A 79 10.06 -3.71 -1.74
CA VAL A 79 9.01 -4.70 -1.49
C VAL A 79 8.41 -4.44 -0.12
N LEU A 80 7.09 -4.26 -0.06
CA LEU A 80 6.31 -4.11 1.16
C LEU A 80 5.78 -5.47 1.63
N PRO A 81 6.21 -6.00 2.77
CA PRO A 81 5.71 -7.26 3.31
C PRO A 81 4.24 -7.17 3.76
N PRO A 82 3.47 -8.28 3.70
CA PRO A 82 2.10 -8.29 4.21
C PRO A 82 2.00 -8.10 5.73
N THR A 83 3.11 -8.28 6.45
CA THR A 83 3.20 -8.07 7.91
C THR A 83 3.53 -6.63 8.29
N ASP A 84 3.82 -5.77 7.31
CA ASP A 84 4.12 -4.36 7.58
C ASP A 84 2.87 -3.63 8.10
N PRO A 85 2.98 -2.79 9.16
CA PRO A 85 1.84 -2.04 9.69
C PRO A 85 1.10 -1.18 8.65
N ILE A 86 1.78 -0.70 7.60
CA ILE A 86 1.14 0.09 6.54
C ILE A 86 0.44 -0.77 5.48
N ALA A 87 0.68 -2.09 5.44
CA ALA A 87 0.13 -2.97 4.41
C ALA A 87 -1.41 -2.88 4.26
N PRO A 88 -2.23 -2.75 5.33
CA PRO A 88 -3.68 -2.60 5.19
C PRO A 88 -4.11 -1.38 4.39
N TYR A 89 -3.34 -0.28 4.43
CA TYR A 89 -3.61 0.93 3.65
C TYR A 89 -3.62 0.66 2.14
N PHE A 90 -2.78 -0.26 1.67
CA PHE A 90 -2.68 -0.67 0.27
C PHE A 90 -3.59 -1.86 -0.09
N GLY A 91 -4.46 -2.31 0.81
CA GLY A 91 -5.29 -3.50 0.56
C GLY A 91 -6.24 -3.37 -0.65
N ASP A 92 -6.71 -2.16 -0.98
CA ASP A 92 -7.57 -1.94 -2.16
C ASP A 92 -6.75 -2.07 -3.44
N VAL A 93 -5.58 -1.42 -3.48
CA VAL A 93 -4.59 -1.59 -4.57
C VAL A 93 -4.26 -3.06 -4.76
N LEU A 94 -3.99 -3.79 -3.67
CA LEU A 94 -3.61 -5.19 -3.73
C LEU A 94 -4.71 -6.07 -4.34
N LYS A 95 -5.95 -5.84 -3.92
CA LYS A 95 -7.12 -6.61 -4.39
C LYS A 95 -7.52 -6.23 -5.81
N GLU A 96 -7.61 -4.94 -6.11
CA GLU A 96 -8.13 -4.43 -7.38
C GLU A 96 -7.11 -4.55 -8.51
N LYS A 97 -5.82 -4.29 -8.24
CA LYS A 97 -4.76 -4.32 -9.27
C LYS A 97 -4.13 -5.71 -9.45
N PHE A 98 -4.05 -6.50 -8.39
CA PHE A 98 -3.31 -7.77 -8.40
C PHE A 98 -4.13 -8.99 -7.94
N GLY A 99 -5.40 -8.81 -7.56
CA GLY A 99 -6.27 -9.93 -7.18
C GLY A 99 -5.93 -10.59 -5.84
N PHE A 100 -5.03 -10.02 -5.03
CA PHE A 100 -4.64 -10.61 -3.74
C PHE A 100 -5.32 -9.91 -2.56
N GLY A 101 -5.73 -10.69 -1.55
CA GLY A 101 -6.18 -10.15 -0.27
C GLY A 101 -5.03 -9.84 0.70
N SER A 102 -3.93 -10.58 0.61
CA SER A 102 -2.69 -10.38 1.36
C SER A 102 -1.54 -11.02 0.59
N ALA A 103 -0.49 -10.25 0.36
CA ALA A 103 0.70 -10.59 -0.43
C ALA A 103 1.78 -9.52 -0.21
N TYR A 104 3.00 -9.83 -0.63
CA TYR A 104 4.06 -8.82 -0.76
C TYR A 104 3.69 -7.88 -1.91
N LEU A 105 3.80 -6.58 -1.70
CA LEU A 105 3.52 -5.56 -2.71
C LEU A 105 4.83 -4.95 -3.21
N VAL A 106 5.03 -4.89 -4.51
CA VAL A 106 6.29 -4.46 -5.14
C VAL A 106 6.12 -3.06 -5.71
N PHE A 107 6.95 -2.14 -5.25
CA PHE A 107 6.97 -0.76 -5.69
C PHE A 107 8.17 -0.47 -6.56
N LYS A 108 7.92 0.26 -7.65
CA LYS A 108 8.94 0.79 -8.54
C LYS A 108 8.61 2.24 -8.87
N ASN A 109 9.54 3.16 -8.63
CA ASN A 109 9.30 4.60 -8.78
C ASN A 109 8.01 5.07 -8.07
N ALA A 110 7.83 4.68 -6.81
CA ALA A 110 6.61 4.93 -6.02
C ALA A 110 5.30 4.30 -6.53
N GLU A 111 5.32 3.57 -7.65
CA GLU A 111 4.14 2.92 -8.22
C GLU A 111 4.09 1.43 -7.87
N PRO A 112 2.94 0.88 -7.47
CA PRO A 112 2.78 -0.55 -7.26
C PRO A 112 2.80 -1.26 -8.63
N VAL A 113 3.82 -2.07 -8.91
CA VAL A 113 4.04 -2.69 -10.24
C VAL A 113 3.87 -4.20 -10.27
N ALA A 114 3.86 -4.85 -9.10
CA ALA A 114 3.60 -6.27 -8.95
C ALA A 114 3.20 -6.60 -7.51
N ALA A 115 2.69 -7.80 -7.29
CA ALA A 115 2.51 -8.39 -5.99
C ALA A 115 2.78 -9.90 -6.06
N PHE A 116 3.20 -10.50 -4.95
CA PHE A 116 3.52 -11.92 -4.91
C PHE A 116 3.25 -12.57 -3.55
N LYS A 117 2.93 -13.86 -3.58
CA LYS A 117 2.89 -14.70 -2.39
C LYS A 117 4.15 -15.53 -2.32
N ALA A 118 4.65 -15.71 -1.09
CA ALA A 118 5.81 -16.54 -0.87
C ALA A 118 5.75 -17.28 0.45
N ASN A 119 6.33 -18.47 0.46
CA ASN A 119 6.65 -19.22 1.66
C ASN A 119 8.12 -19.00 2.00
N THR A 120 8.39 -18.55 3.22
CA THR A 120 9.76 -18.41 3.70
C THR A 120 10.13 -19.61 4.55
N ARG A 121 11.11 -20.41 4.11
CA ARG A 121 11.67 -21.54 4.87
C ARG A 121 13.18 -21.57 4.71
N ASN A 122 13.92 -21.84 5.79
CA ASN A 122 15.39 -21.93 5.78
C ASN A 122 16.06 -20.75 5.06
N LYS A 123 15.61 -19.51 5.35
CA LYS A 123 16.07 -18.27 4.71
C LYS A 123 15.90 -18.24 3.18
N THR A 124 15.12 -19.12 2.60
CA THR A 124 14.78 -19.11 1.18
C THR A 124 13.37 -18.57 1.00
N ILE A 125 13.18 -17.66 0.05
CA ILE A 125 11.87 -17.15 -0.36
C ILE A 125 11.41 -18.00 -1.54
N ASP A 126 10.38 -18.82 -1.31
CA ASP A 126 9.74 -19.64 -2.35
C ASP A 126 8.47 -18.93 -2.84
N VAL A 127 8.53 -18.34 -4.04
CA VAL A 127 7.45 -17.56 -4.63
C VAL A 127 6.44 -18.49 -5.30
N THR A 128 5.24 -18.55 -4.72
CA THR A 128 4.15 -19.45 -5.14
C THR A 128 3.19 -18.83 -6.14
N ASP A 129 2.97 -17.51 -6.03
CA ASP A 129 2.09 -16.75 -6.89
C ASP A 129 2.73 -15.39 -7.18
N TYR A 130 2.60 -14.90 -8.41
CA TYR A 130 3.15 -13.61 -8.82
C TYR A 130 2.22 -12.96 -9.86
N GLU A 131 1.81 -11.73 -9.60
CA GLU A 131 1.03 -10.91 -10.51
C GLU A 131 1.72 -9.57 -10.77
N GLY A 132 1.81 -9.15 -12.03
CA GLY A 132 2.40 -7.88 -12.43
C GLY A 132 3.54 -7.98 -13.42
N SER A 133 4.31 -6.89 -13.55
CA SER A 133 5.28 -6.73 -14.64
C SER A 133 6.61 -7.47 -14.41
N GLU A 134 7.36 -7.77 -15.48
CA GLU A 134 8.75 -8.27 -15.38
C GLU A 134 9.67 -7.28 -14.64
N LYS A 135 9.39 -5.97 -14.73
CA LYS A 135 10.14 -4.94 -14.00
C LYS A 135 10.00 -5.12 -12.48
N GLY A 136 8.83 -5.54 -12.00
CA GLY A 136 8.61 -5.87 -10.59
C GLY A 136 9.50 -7.03 -10.13
N TRP A 137 9.72 -8.03 -11.00
CA TRP A 137 10.53 -9.20 -10.65
C TRP A 137 11.99 -8.84 -10.35
N ARG A 138 12.52 -7.83 -11.04
CA ARG A 138 13.87 -7.30 -10.75
C ARG A 138 13.96 -6.75 -9.32
N VAL A 139 12.95 -5.99 -8.89
CA VAL A 139 12.85 -5.46 -7.53
C VAL A 139 12.75 -6.60 -6.51
N VAL A 140 12.02 -7.68 -6.82
CA VAL A 140 11.96 -8.87 -5.95
C VAL A 140 13.33 -9.53 -5.80
N LYS A 141 14.10 -9.65 -6.91
CA LYS A 141 15.48 -10.17 -6.86
C LYS A 141 16.41 -9.30 -6.02
N GLU A 142 16.32 -7.98 -6.18
CA GLU A 142 17.11 -7.03 -5.38
C GLU A 142 16.75 -7.12 -3.89
N PHE A 143 15.47 -7.15 -3.55
CA PHE A 143 15.00 -7.34 -2.17
C PHE A 143 15.55 -8.63 -1.55
N ALA A 144 15.47 -9.74 -2.28
CA ALA A 144 15.96 -11.03 -1.82
C ALA A 144 17.49 -11.03 -1.61
N TRP A 145 18.23 -10.37 -2.51
CA TRP A 145 19.67 -10.18 -2.39
C TRP A 145 20.04 -9.31 -1.17
N GLU A 146 19.36 -8.18 -0.97
CA GLU A 146 19.57 -7.29 0.19
C GLU A 146 19.36 -8.03 1.53
N HIS A 147 18.39 -8.95 1.57
CA HIS A 147 18.07 -9.72 2.77
C HIS A 147 18.88 -11.02 2.90
N GLN A 148 19.78 -11.33 1.96
CA GLN A 148 20.54 -12.58 1.91
C GLN A 148 19.65 -13.82 1.90
N MET A 149 18.52 -13.73 1.19
CA MET A 149 17.54 -14.80 1.09
C MET A 149 17.43 -15.26 -0.36
N PRO A 150 17.92 -16.46 -0.71
CA PRO A 150 17.79 -16.98 -2.07
C PRO A 150 16.31 -17.07 -2.50
N LEU A 151 16.04 -16.76 -3.77
CA LEU A 151 14.72 -16.95 -4.38
C LEU A 151 14.60 -18.32 -5.02
N LYS A 152 13.43 -18.93 -4.88
CA LYS A 152 12.99 -20.07 -5.66
C LYS A 152 11.61 -19.78 -6.23
N THR A 153 11.36 -20.23 -7.46
CA THR A 153 10.03 -20.20 -8.05
C THR A 153 9.96 -21.18 -9.21
N GLU A 154 8.80 -21.82 -9.40
CA GLU A 154 8.49 -22.60 -10.59
C GLU A 154 7.73 -21.79 -11.65
N LEU A 155 7.39 -20.53 -11.31
CA LEU A 155 6.56 -19.67 -12.13
C LEU A 155 7.27 -19.21 -13.40
N ARG A 156 6.46 -18.97 -14.43
CA ARG A 156 6.88 -18.23 -15.62
C ARG A 156 6.43 -16.79 -15.49
N ILE A 157 7.38 -15.86 -15.42
CA ILE A 157 7.10 -14.43 -15.35
C ILE A 157 7.46 -13.81 -16.70
N GLY A 158 6.52 -13.10 -17.33
CA GLY A 158 6.72 -12.57 -18.68
C GLY A 158 6.98 -13.66 -19.76
N GLY A 159 6.43 -14.87 -19.57
CA GLY A 159 6.57 -15.98 -20.51
C GLY A 159 7.89 -16.77 -20.41
N LYS A 160 8.82 -16.40 -19.52
CA LYS A 160 10.09 -17.11 -19.32
C LYS A 160 10.10 -17.87 -18.00
N LYS A 161 10.63 -19.10 -18.01
CA LYS A 161 10.98 -19.79 -16.75
C LYS A 161 12.11 -19.00 -16.10
N MET A 162 11.93 -18.61 -14.84
CA MET A 162 12.94 -17.91 -14.08
C MET A 162 13.86 -18.95 -13.44
N GLN A 163 15.07 -19.10 -13.98
CA GLN A 163 16.20 -19.75 -13.29
C GLN A 163 16.90 -18.75 -12.38
#